data_AF-A0A521JSK1-F1
#
_entry.id   AF-A0A521JSK1-F1
#
_cell.length_a   1.000
_cell.length_b   1.000
_cell.length_c   1.000
_cell.angle_alpha   90.00
_cell.angle_beta   90.00
_cell.angle_gamma   90.00
#
_symmetry.space_group_name_H-M   'P 1'
#
loop_
_entity.id
_entity.type
_entity.pdbx_description
1 polymer ?
#
loop_
_entity_poly.entity_id
_entity_poly.type
_entity_poly.pdbx_seq_one_letter_code
_entity_poly.pdbx_strand_id
1 'polypeptide(L)'
;MLSGPQGFRGPTGGRIIDFRRRPRDFRSCMNRFTYIWLINGNNFWFYPVFVGRNSIEGFRWRRNRWEYDRLLTNRILFHLCF
;
A
#
# COMPACT_ATOMS: atom_id res chain seq x y z
N MET A 1 9.82 -26.34 13.64
CA MET A 1 9.19 -25.02 13.84
C MET A 1 10.34 -24.01 13.85
N LEU A 2 10.73 -23.32 12.77
CA LEU A 2 10.04 -22.27 12.02
C LEU A 2 10.65 -22.20 10.61
N SER A 3 9.89 -22.57 9.58
CA SER A 3 10.35 -22.46 8.19
C SER A 3 10.03 -21.06 7.66
N GLY A 4 11.05 -20.20 7.56
CA GLY A 4 10.93 -18.94 6.82
C GLY A 4 10.64 -19.22 5.34
N PRO A 5 9.73 -18.48 4.68
CA PRO A 5 9.41 -18.76 3.29
C PRO A 5 10.55 -18.28 2.40
N GLN A 6 11.14 -19.25 1.72
CA GLN A 6 12.26 -19.16 0.80
C GLN A 6 11.90 -18.19 -0.32
N GLY A 7 12.75 -17.17 -0.52
CA GLY A 7 12.65 -16.27 -1.66
C GLY A 7 13.01 -17.02 -2.94
N PHE A 8 12.05 -17.13 -3.85
CA PHE A 8 12.30 -17.56 -5.22
C PHE A 8 13.13 -16.49 -5.94
N ARG A 9 14.34 -16.87 -6.39
CA ARG A 9 15.23 -16.04 -7.21
C ARG A 9 15.04 -16.45 -8.66
N GLY A 10 14.22 -15.71 -9.41
CA GLY A 10 14.00 -15.92 -10.85
C GLY A 10 15.09 -15.25 -11.72
N PRO A 11 15.31 -15.68 -12.97
CA PRO A 11 16.49 -15.32 -13.78
C PRO A 11 16.38 -14.01 -14.57
N THR A 12 15.26 -13.29 -14.48
CA THR A 12 15.03 -12.07 -15.25
C THR A 12 14.57 -10.96 -14.31
N GLY A 13 15.31 -9.84 -14.33
CA GLY A 13 15.06 -8.61 -13.55
C GLY A 13 13.80 -7.85 -14.00
N GLY A 14 12.69 -8.55 -14.19
CA GLY A 14 11.38 -7.94 -14.29
C GLY A 14 10.98 -7.40 -12.93
N ARG A 15 10.47 -6.16 -12.90
CA ARG A 15 9.90 -5.49 -11.73
C ARG A 15 8.93 -6.46 -11.05
N ILE A 16 9.41 -7.18 -10.04
CA ILE A 16 8.59 -8.06 -9.23
C ILE A 16 7.52 -7.13 -8.69
N ILE A 17 6.27 -7.34 -9.11
CA ILE A 17 5.12 -6.87 -8.35
C ILE A 17 5.25 -7.59 -7.02
N ASP A 18 5.96 -6.93 -6.10
CA ASP A 18 6.22 -7.43 -4.77
C ASP A 18 4.89 -7.37 -4.03
N PHE A 19 4.11 -8.44 -4.18
CA PHE A 19 2.90 -8.70 -3.40
C PHE A 19 3.18 -8.70 -1.89
N ARG A 20 4.46 -8.70 -1.50
CA ARG A 20 4.95 -8.68 -0.14
C ARG A 20 5.39 -7.30 0.34
N ARG A 21 4.98 -6.21 -0.33
CA ARG A 21 4.98 -4.89 0.31
C ARG A 21 4.09 -4.98 1.53
N ARG A 22 4.72 -5.13 2.70
CA ARG A 22 4.01 -5.18 3.98
C ARG A 22 3.14 -3.93 4.05
N PRO A 23 1.88 -4.00 4.48
CA PRO A 23 1.01 -2.83 4.59
C PRO A 23 1.58 -1.72 5.50
N ARG A 24 2.61 -2.02 6.28
CA ARG A 24 3.33 -1.07 7.13
C ARG A 24 4.39 -0.26 6.39
N ASP A 25 4.84 -0.68 5.22
CA ASP A 25 5.94 -0.04 4.49
C ASP A 25 5.43 0.91 3.39
N PHE A 26 4.65 1.90 3.82
CA PHE A 26 4.11 2.97 2.95
C PHE A 26 5.11 4.09 2.68
N ARG A 27 6.23 4.12 3.41
CA ARG A 27 7.24 5.18 3.31
C ARG A 27 7.78 5.31 1.89
N SER A 28 7.90 4.20 1.17
CA SER A 28 8.33 4.17 -0.24
C SER A 28 7.32 4.78 -1.22
N CYS A 29 6.07 4.94 -0.80
CA CYS A 29 4.95 5.40 -1.62
C CYS A 29 4.45 6.80 -1.27
N MET A 30 5.12 7.47 -0.32
CA MET A 30 4.79 8.82 0.10
C MET A 30 4.86 9.80 -1.08
N ASN A 31 3.91 10.72 -1.16
CA ASN A 31 3.80 11.72 -2.22
C ASN A 31 3.67 11.13 -3.64
N ARG A 32 3.12 9.90 -3.77
CA ARG A 32 2.86 9.24 -5.06
C ARG A 32 1.41 8.79 -5.15
N PHE A 33 0.88 8.71 -6.37
CA PHE A 33 -0.42 8.10 -6.60
C PHE A 33 -0.37 6.64 -6.19
N THR A 34 -1.11 6.31 -5.14
CA THR A 34 -1.14 4.96 -4.57
C THR A 34 -2.54 4.39 -4.70
N TYR A 35 -2.66 3.21 -5.30
CA TYR A 35 -3.90 2.45 -5.28
C TYR A 35 -3.90 1.52 -4.08
N ILE A 36 -4.95 1.61 -3.27
CA ILE A 36 -5.08 0.85 -2.02
C ILE A 36 -6.22 -0.16 -2.16
N TRP A 37 -5.96 -1.38 -1.70
CA TRP A 37 -6.99 -2.41 -1.50
C TRP A 37 -7.13 -2.68 -0.01
N LEU A 38 -8.36 -2.56 0.49
CA LEU A 38 -8.71 -2.86 1.86
C LEU A 38 -9.14 -4.33 2.01
N ILE A 39 -8.97 -4.86 3.21
CA ILE A 39 -9.39 -6.21 3.60
C ILE A 39 -10.90 -6.48 3.42
N ASN A 40 -11.73 -5.42 3.40
CA ASN A 40 -13.17 -5.52 3.17
C ASN A 40 -13.55 -5.49 1.68
N GLY A 41 -12.57 -5.57 0.77
CA GLY A 41 -12.76 -5.55 -0.68
C GLY A 41 -12.85 -4.14 -1.28
N ASN A 42 -12.90 -3.08 -0.47
CA ASN A 42 -12.94 -1.72 -0.98
C ASN A 42 -11.58 -1.33 -1.57
N ASN A 43 -11.59 -0.65 -2.71
CA ASN A 43 -10.40 -0.17 -3.37
C ASN A 43 -10.58 1.28 -3.85
N PHE A 44 -9.49 2.03 -3.86
CA PHE A 44 -9.51 3.44 -4.23
C PHE A 44 -8.12 3.99 -4.47
N TRP A 45 -8.08 5.11 -5.20
CA TRP A 45 -6.90 5.96 -5.27
C TRP A 45 -6.71 6.74 -3.97
N PHE A 46 -5.46 6.77 -3.51
CA PHE A 46 -5.03 7.43 -2.30
C PHE A 46 -3.69 8.12 -2.53
N TYR A 47 -3.56 9.34 -2.03
CA TYR A 47 -2.35 10.14 -2.11
C TYR A 47 -1.81 10.35 -0.69
N PRO A 48 -0.88 9.51 -0.21
CA PRO A 48 -0.36 9.57 1.15
C PRO A 48 0.57 10.76 1.32
N VAL A 49 0.27 11.62 2.29
CA VAL A 49 1.09 12.80 2.66
C VAL A 49 1.82 12.62 3.98
N PHE A 50 1.35 11.70 4.82
CA PHE A 50 1.97 11.41 6.11
C PHE A 50 1.78 9.94 6.50
N VAL A 51 2.84 9.33 7.03
CA VAL A 51 2.83 7.94 7.50
C VAL A 51 3.22 7.91 8.98
N GLY A 52 2.23 7.64 9.81
CA GLY A 52 2.41 7.36 11.23
C GLY A 52 2.78 5.91 11.50
N ARG A 53 2.82 5.52 12.78
CA ARG A 53 3.22 4.16 13.19
C ARG A 53 2.24 3.09 12.72
N ASN A 54 0.93 3.37 12.83
CA ASN A 54 -0.17 2.44 12.50
C ASN A 54 -1.27 3.10 11.64
N SER A 55 -0.99 4.28 11.09
CA SER A 55 -1.95 5.06 10.32
C SER A 55 -1.25 5.79 9.18
N ILE A 56 -1.98 6.00 8.10
CA ILE A 56 -1.55 6.81 6.97
C ILE A 56 -2.61 7.89 6.75
N GLU A 57 -2.13 9.10 6.53
CA GLU A 57 -2.94 10.29 6.28
C GLU A 57 -2.64 10.80 4.88
N GLY A 58 -3.66 11.33 4.23
CA GLY A 58 -3.58 11.71 2.83
C GLY A 58 -4.91 12.07 2.24
N PHE A 59 -4.94 12.08 0.92
CA PHE A 59 -6.14 12.38 0.17
C PHE A 59 -6.67 11.12 -0.50
N ARG A 60 -7.93 10.79 -0.24
CA ARG A 60 -8.64 9.72 -0.93
C ARG A 60 -9.43 10.28 -2.10
N TRP A 61 -9.36 9.61 -3.24
CA TRP A 61 -10.21 9.93 -4.38
C TRP A 61 -11.62 9.41 -4.14
N ARG A 62 -12.60 10.30 -4.12
CA ARG A 62 -14.03 9.98 -4.02
C ARG A 62 -14.80 10.98 -4.87
N ARG A 63 -15.84 10.53 -5.58
CA ARG A 63 -16.77 11.42 -6.32
C ARG A 63 -16.05 12.50 -7.16
N ASN A 64 -15.00 12.10 -7.87
CA ASN A 64 -14.21 12.98 -8.73
C ASN A 64 -13.44 14.11 -8.02
N ARG A 65 -13.13 13.94 -6.73
CA ARG A 65 -12.36 14.89 -5.92
C ARG A 65 -11.44 14.17 -4.94
N TRP A 66 -10.38 14.87 -4.54
CA TRP A 66 -9.48 14.47 -3.46
C TRP A 66 -10.04 14.97 -2.13
N GLU A 67 -10.33 14.07 -1.21
CA GLU A 67 -10.84 14.37 0.13
C GLU A 67 -9.83 13.88 1.17
N TYR A 68 -9.55 14.69 2.20
CA TYR A 68 -8.66 14.26 3.28
C TYR A 68 -9.25 13.04 4.00
N ASP A 69 -8.43 12.00 4.19
CA ASP A 69 -8.84 10.77 4.85
C ASP A 69 -7.66 10.14 5.60
N ARG A 70 -7.98 9.40 6.67
CA ARG A 70 -7.02 8.73 7.53
C ARG A 70 -7.33 7.24 7.58
N LEU A 71 -6.36 6.44 7.17
CA LEU A 71 -6.50 4.99 7.07
C LEU A 71 -5.62 4.30 8.08
N LEU A 72 -6.16 3.29 8.75
CA LEU A 72 -5.39 2.39 9.59
C LEU A 72 -4.69 1.37 8.70
N THR A 73 -3.38 1.22 8.86
CA THR A 73 -2.59 0.24 8.08
C THR A 73 -3.03 -1.20 8.32
N ASN A 74 -3.73 -1.50 9.42
CA ASN A 74 -4.28 -2.84 9.67
C ASN A 74 -5.42 -3.24 8.71
N ARG A 75 -6.04 -2.26 8.03
CA ARG A 75 -7.15 -2.51 7.08
C ARG A 75 -6.65 -2.68 5.66
N ILE A 76 -5.38 -2.40 5.41
CA ILE A 76 -4.79 -2.45 4.08
C ILE A 76 -4.34 -3.89 3.80
N LEU A 77 -4.87 -4.47 2.72
CA LEU A 77 -4.47 -5.78 2.25
C LEU A 77 -3.18 -5.67 1.42
N PHE A 78 -3.17 -4.80 0.41
CA PHE A 78 -1.99 -4.47 -0.39
C PHE A 78 -2.15 -3.07 -1.02
N HIS A 79 -1.04 -2.54 -1.53
CA HIS A 79 -0.97 -1.22 -2.16
C HIS A 79 0.00 -1.22 -3.35
N LEU A 80 -0.36 -0.48 -4.39
CA LEU A 80 0.48 -0.26 -5.58
C LEU A 80 0.71 1.23 -5.78
N CYS A 81 1.96 1.60 -6.03
CA CYS A 81 2.37 2.99 -6.11
C CYS A 81 2.95 3.23 -7.50
N PHE A 82 2.51 4.32 -8.13
CA PHE A 82 2.85 4.67 -9.50
C PHE A 82 3.90 5.79 -9.53
#